data_AF-A0A418M5U4-F1
#
_entry.id   AF-A0A418M5U4-F1
#
_cell.length_a   1.000
_cell.length_b   1.000
_cell.length_c   1.000
_cell.angle_alpha   90.00
_cell.angle_beta   90.00
_cell.angle_gamma   90.00
#
_symmetry.space_group_name_H-M   'P 1'
#
loop_
_entity.id
_entity.type
_entity.pdbx_description
1 polymer ?
#
loop_
_entity_poly.entity_id
_entity_poly.type
_entity_poly.pdbx_seq_one_letter_code
_entity_poly.pdbx_strand_id
1 'polypeptide(L)'
;MKNYVRFHFAYVLPILTPQRFLVLCLLVLAGLLSASVSAQTMPDDLRSLSIVGGKTLPETAVTIGKQFLGTPYVPHTLDINAAEQLVVNLKAFDCTTYLETVLALSLAWQDLTDKQNQAQLNVLFRSYLTRLRYRNGVINGYASRLHYLSEWLRDNERKGLLKDVSGELPGCLSVAKPVSYMTTATYRYPHLSDPAIFKQMADTEAEISQQSFYFIPKKKLKQAEAQLREGDIIMLTAARPGLDMKHVGLAVRQGNRLHLLHASSEQGEVVITRYPLTDYVQWHKRLSGIRVARLKGTPPQTASRPQ
;
A
#
# COMPACT_ATOMS: atom_id res chain seq x y z
N MET A 1 -62.61 -20.42 49.78
CA MET A 1 -63.08 -21.65 50.44
C MET A 1 -62.49 -22.87 49.73
N LYS A 2 -61.77 -23.71 50.49
CA LYS A 2 -61.46 -25.16 50.33
C LYS A 2 -60.73 -25.62 49.03
N ASN A 3 -59.43 -25.94 49.12
CA ASN A 3 -58.77 -27.23 49.48
C ASN A 3 -58.48 -28.11 48.24
N TYR A 4 -57.21 -28.24 47.81
CA TYR A 4 -56.23 -29.30 48.14
C TYR A 4 -56.62 -30.73 47.72
N VAL A 5 -55.85 -31.35 46.81
CA VAL A 5 -55.28 -32.73 46.94
C VAL A 5 -54.00 -32.85 46.08
N ARG A 6 -52.94 -33.40 46.70
CA ARG A 6 -51.66 -33.87 46.12
C ARG A 6 -51.81 -35.27 45.53
N PHE A 7 -50.99 -35.63 44.53
CA PHE A 7 -50.41 -36.97 44.42
C PHE A 7 -48.97 -36.91 43.88
N HIS A 8 -48.05 -37.59 44.60
CA HIS A 8 -46.72 -38.00 44.15
C HIS A 8 -46.83 -39.17 43.17
N PHE A 9 -45.88 -39.36 42.24
CA PHE A 9 -45.17 -40.64 42.09
C PHE A 9 -43.93 -40.54 41.18
N ALA A 10 -42.81 -40.99 41.76
CA ALA A 10 -41.62 -41.67 41.23
C ALA A 10 -40.98 -41.34 39.86
N TYR A 11 -39.66 -41.14 39.96
CA TYR A 11 -38.66 -41.22 38.91
C TYR A 11 -38.59 -42.60 38.24
N VAL A 12 -38.49 -42.62 36.92
CA VAL A 12 -37.85 -43.72 36.16
C VAL A 12 -36.94 -43.07 35.11
N LEU A 13 -35.63 -43.15 35.33
CA LEU A 13 -34.61 -42.84 34.34
C LEU A 13 -34.55 -43.97 33.31
N PRO A 14 -34.60 -43.70 32.00
CA PRO A 14 -34.32 -44.72 31.01
C PRO A 14 -32.81 -44.97 30.93
N ILE A 15 -32.46 -46.24 31.17
CA ILE A 15 -31.13 -46.82 30.93
C ILE A 15 -30.87 -46.75 29.41
N LEU A 16 -29.95 -45.88 29.00
CA LEU A 16 -29.43 -45.84 27.63
C LEU A 16 -28.15 -46.69 27.56
N THR A 17 -28.20 -47.69 26.70
CA THR A 17 -27.15 -48.68 26.43
C THR A 17 -25.94 -48.06 25.70
N PRO A 18 -24.72 -48.60 25.88
CA PRO A 18 -23.49 -47.99 25.38
C PRO A 18 -23.20 -48.47 23.96
N GLN A 19 -23.93 -47.97 22.96
CA GLN A 19 -23.62 -48.32 21.57
C GLN A 19 -23.85 -47.19 20.55
N ARG A 20 -23.80 -45.92 21.00
CA ARG A 20 -23.94 -44.75 20.12
C ARG A 20 -23.01 -43.57 20.44
N PHE A 21 -21.86 -43.83 21.05
CA PHE A 21 -20.86 -42.77 21.36
C PHE A 21 -19.65 -42.72 20.42
N LEU A 22 -19.57 -43.58 19.39
CA LEU A 22 -18.39 -43.62 18.50
C LEU A 22 -18.56 -42.95 17.12
N VAL A 23 -19.71 -42.35 16.80
CA VAL A 23 -19.95 -41.74 15.47
C VAL A 23 -20.10 -40.21 15.53
N LEU A 24 -20.14 -39.60 16.72
CA LEU A 24 -20.28 -38.14 16.86
C LEU A 24 -18.97 -37.39 17.14
N CYS A 25 -17.82 -38.08 17.19
CA CYS A 25 -16.50 -37.43 17.28
C CYS A 25 -15.74 -37.34 15.94
N LEU A 26 -16.25 -37.94 14.86
CA LEU A 26 -15.69 -37.81 13.52
C LEU A 26 -16.36 -36.72 12.67
N LEU A 27 -17.48 -36.14 13.13
CA LEU A 27 -18.14 -35.01 12.47
C LEU A 27 -17.76 -33.64 13.06
N VAL A 28 -17.02 -33.61 14.17
CA VAL A 28 -16.46 -32.36 14.73
C VAL A 28 -15.01 -32.12 14.28
N LEU A 29 -14.33 -33.13 13.73
CA LEU A 29 -12.99 -32.98 13.15
C LEU A 29 -12.97 -32.72 11.62
N ALA A 30 -14.10 -32.81 10.94
CA ALA A 30 -14.19 -32.54 9.49
C ALA A 30 -14.69 -31.11 9.16
N GLY A 31 -15.08 -30.32 10.16
CA GLY A 31 -15.62 -28.97 9.99
C GLY A 31 -14.61 -27.82 10.02
N LEU A 32 -13.31 -28.11 10.19
CA LEU A 32 -12.26 -27.09 10.42
C LEU A 32 -11.21 -26.97 9.30
N LEU A 33 -11.44 -27.59 8.14
CA LEU A 33 -10.56 -27.45 6.97
C LEU A 33 -11.39 -27.16 5.72
N SER A 34 -12.09 -26.03 5.73
CA SER A 34 -12.53 -25.33 4.52
C SER A 34 -12.92 -23.90 4.90
N ALA A 35 -12.00 -23.17 5.53
CA ALA A 35 -11.92 -21.75 5.24
C ALA A 35 -11.49 -21.68 3.77
N SER A 36 -12.49 -21.74 2.89
CA SER A 36 -12.32 -21.41 1.49
C SER A 36 -11.67 -20.04 1.49
N VAL A 37 -10.38 -20.00 1.16
CA VAL A 37 -9.78 -18.84 0.53
C VAL A 37 -10.78 -18.51 -0.55
N SER A 38 -11.57 -17.45 -0.33
CA SER A 38 -12.45 -16.94 -1.36
C SER A 38 -11.52 -16.76 -2.55
N ALA A 39 -11.69 -17.61 -3.55
CA ALA A 39 -11.12 -17.43 -4.85
C ALA A 39 -11.82 -16.18 -5.38
N GLN A 40 -11.36 -15.01 -4.93
CA GLN A 40 -11.59 -13.75 -5.58
C GLN A 40 -10.98 -13.95 -6.95
N THR A 41 -11.87 -14.35 -7.86
CA THR A 41 -11.69 -14.41 -9.30
C THR A 41 -10.75 -13.28 -9.67
N MET A 42 -9.69 -13.63 -10.42
CA MET A 42 -8.77 -12.64 -10.95
C MET A 42 -9.62 -11.52 -11.56
N PRO A 43 -9.38 -10.25 -11.22
CA PRO A 43 -9.80 -9.19 -12.13
C PRO A 43 -9.23 -9.57 -13.49
N ASP A 44 -10.07 -9.69 -14.52
CA ASP A 44 -9.65 -10.10 -15.88
C ASP A 44 -8.43 -9.29 -16.38
N ASP A 45 -8.26 -8.09 -15.83
CA ASP A 45 -7.23 -7.11 -16.16
C ASP A 45 -5.79 -7.60 -15.93
N LEU A 46 -5.51 -8.43 -14.92
CA LEU A 46 -4.16 -8.99 -14.71
C LEU A 46 -3.80 -10.04 -15.77
N ARG A 47 -4.78 -10.83 -16.23
CA ARG A 47 -4.57 -11.87 -17.23
C ARG A 47 -4.22 -11.28 -18.60
N SER A 48 -4.72 -10.08 -18.89
CA SER A 48 -4.42 -9.37 -20.14
C SER A 48 -3.07 -8.64 -20.13
N LEU A 49 -2.43 -8.47 -18.96
CA LEU A 49 -1.22 -7.68 -18.83
C LEU A 49 0.02 -8.58 -19.01
N SER A 50 0.70 -8.46 -20.16
CA SER A 50 2.01 -9.07 -20.34
C SER A 50 3.06 -8.24 -19.61
N ILE A 51 3.39 -8.63 -18.37
CA ILE A 51 4.47 -8.02 -17.61
C ILE A 51 5.81 -8.47 -18.18
N VAL A 52 6.66 -7.50 -18.54
CA VAL A 52 8.06 -7.73 -18.87
C VAL A 52 8.89 -6.83 -17.99
N GLY A 53 9.71 -7.42 -17.11
CA GLY A 53 10.64 -6.67 -16.28
C GLY A 53 11.98 -6.40 -16.95
N GLY A 54 12.81 -5.60 -16.28
CA GLY A 54 14.19 -5.30 -16.68
C GLY A 54 15.20 -6.24 -16.01
N LYS A 55 16.49 -5.96 -16.19
CA LYS A 55 17.58 -6.75 -15.56
C LYS A 55 17.70 -6.45 -14.07
N THR A 56 17.37 -5.23 -13.69
CA THR A 56 17.39 -4.76 -12.30
C THR A 56 15.99 -4.43 -11.82
N LEU A 57 15.82 -4.36 -10.50
CA LEU A 57 14.53 -3.98 -9.91
C LEU A 57 14.11 -2.55 -10.27
N PRO A 58 14.99 -1.53 -10.29
CA PRO A 58 14.65 -0.20 -10.81
C PRO A 58 14.22 -0.20 -12.29
N GLU A 59 14.94 -0.93 -13.14
CA GLU A 59 14.57 -1.07 -14.56
C GLU A 59 13.21 -1.76 -14.74
N THR A 60 12.92 -2.75 -13.89
CA THR A 60 11.62 -3.42 -13.86
C THR A 60 10.51 -2.44 -13.50
N ALA A 61 10.69 -1.63 -12.45
CA ALA A 61 9.72 -0.63 -12.04
C ALA A 61 9.46 0.41 -13.14
N VAL A 62 10.50 0.87 -13.83
CA VAL A 62 10.34 1.83 -14.92
C VAL A 62 9.67 1.19 -16.15
N THR A 63 10.04 -0.05 -16.50
CA THR A 63 9.42 -0.77 -17.63
C THR A 63 7.93 -1.00 -17.37
N ILE A 64 7.58 -1.54 -16.20
CA ILE A 64 6.19 -1.76 -15.80
C ILE A 64 5.43 -0.43 -15.71
N GLY A 65 6.02 0.60 -15.11
CA GLY A 65 5.40 1.92 -15.04
C GLY A 65 5.04 2.50 -16.41
N LYS A 66 5.92 2.32 -17.40
CA LYS A 66 5.68 2.77 -18.78
C LYS A 66 4.54 2.01 -19.47
N GLN A 67 4.22 0.78 -19.06
CA GLN A 67 3.09 0.02 -19.63
C GLN A 67 1.74 0.68 -19.31
N PHE A 68 1.66 1.49 -18.26
CA PHE A 68 0.44 2.19 -17.87
C PHE A 68 0.30 3.58 -18.49
N LEU A 69 1.21 4.04 -19.35
CA LEU A 69 1.06 5.35 -20.01
C LEU A 69 -0.29 5.48 -20.73
N GLY A 70 -0.97 6.61 -20.54
CA GLY A 70 -2.31 6.85 -21.05
C GLY A 70 -3.45 6.24 -20.22
N THR A 71 -3.14 5.49 -19.14
CA THR A 71 -4.19 4.96 -18.26
C THR A 71 -4.88 6.12 -17.52
N PRO A 72 -6.22 6.19 -17.51
CA PRO A 72 -6.97 7.30 -16.91
C PRO A 72 -6.65 7.57 -15.44
N TYR A 73 -6.63 8.86 -15.09
CA TYR A 73 -6.57 9.31 -13.71
C TYR A 73 -7.98 9.31 -13.10
N VAL A 74 -8.18 8.57 -12.01
CA VAL A 74 -9.44 8.55 -11.24
C VAL A 74 -9.11 8.58 -9.75
N PRO A 75 -9.57 9.60 -8.99
CA PRO A 75 -9.40 9.63 -7.54
C PRO A 75 -10.40 8.68 -6.85
N HIS A 76 -10.13 8.33 -5.59
CA HIS A 76 -11.05 7.59 -4.72
C HIS A 76 -11.40 6.16 -5.19
N THR A 77 -10.55 5.55 -6.01
CA THR A 77 -10.77 4.18 -6.54
C THR A 77 -10.75 3.09 -5.46
N LEU A 78 -10.24 3.40 -4.26
CA LEU A 78 -10.19 2.48 -3.12
C LEU A 78 -11.42 2.60 -2.20
N ASP A 79 -12.16 3.70 -2.27
CA ASP A 79 -13.26 4.04 -1.34
C ASP A 79 -14.63 3.57 -1.88
N ILE A 80 -14.69 2.34 -2.39
CA ILE A 80 -15.88 1.78 -3.06
C ILE A 80 -16.64 0.75 -2.22
N ASN A 81 -16.05 0.30 -1.12
CA ASN A 81 -16.59 -0.76 -0.26
C ASN A 81 -16.95 -0.21 1.12
N ALA A 82 -17.96 -0.82 1.76
CA ALA A 82 -18.36 -0.45 3.12
C ALA A 82 -17.28 -0.76 4.16
N ALA A 83 -16.61 -1.90 4.01
CA ALA A 83 -15.48 -2.31 4.86
C ALA A 83 -14.16 -2.22 4.07
N GLU A 84 -13.08 -1.84 4.76
CA GLU A 84 -11.74 -1.79 4.17
C GLU A 84 -11.30 -3.20 3.75
N GLN A 85 -10.93 -3.34 2.48
CA GLN A 85 -10.40 -4.56 1.91
C GLN A 85 -9.46 -4.22 0.74
N LEU A 86 -8.64 -5.18 0.32
CA LEU A 86 -7.73 -4.97 -0.80
C LEU A 86 -8.51 -4.76 -2.11
N VAL A 87 -8.50 -3.54 -2.62
CA VAL A 87 -9.00 -3.22 -3.97
C VAL A 87 -7.85 -3.26 -4.97
N VAL A 88 -8.03 -4.03 -6.04
CA VAL A 88 -7.11 -4.09 -7.19
C VAL A 88 -7.82 -3.47 -8.40
N ASN A 89 -7.25 -2.40 -8.95
CA ASN A 89 -7.72 -1.76 -10.17
C ASN A 89 -6.51 -1.44 -11.05
N LEU A 90 -6.51 -1.93 -12.29
CA LEU A 90 -5.46 -1.67 -13.28
C LEU A 90 -5.92 -0.80 -14.46
N LYS A 91 -7.18 -0.37 -14.46
CA LYS A 91 -7.81 0.42 -15.53
C LYS A 91 -7.81 1.91 -15.26
N ALA A 92 -7.63 2.30 -14.00
CA ALA A 92 -7.58 3.70 -13.60
C ALA A 92 -6.81 3.84 -12.30
N PHE A 93 -6.08 4.95 -12.17
CA PHE A 93 -5.23 5.20 -11.02
C PHE A 93 -5.36 6.63 -10.51
N ASP A 94 -5.12 6.83 -9.22
CA ASP A 94 -4.55 8.07 -8.72
C ASP A 94 -3.02 7.94 -8.62
N CYS A 95 -2.34 8.98 -8.13
CA CYS A 95 -0.87 8.95 -8.06
C CYS A 95 -0.32 7.85 -7.15
N THR A 96 -1.02 7.52 -6.07
CA THR A 96 -0.55 6.56 -5.06
C THR A 96 -0.83 5.13 -5.53
N THR A 97 -2.06 4.86 -5.95
CA THR A 97 -2.47 3.53 -6.46
C THR A 97 -1.68 3.12 -7.70
N TYR A 98 -1.34 4.08 -8.58
CA TYR A 98 -0.41 3.84 -9.69
C TYR A 98 0.96 3.37 -9.19
N LEU A 99 1.58 4.15 -8.29
CA LEU A 99 2.91 3.83 -7.77
C LEU A 99 2.91 2.47 -7.07
N GLU A 100 1.99 2.25 -6.14
CA GLU A 100 1.89 1.00 -5.38
C GLU A 100 1.73 -0.21 -6.30
N THR A 101 0.91 -0.08 -7.35
CA THR A 101 0.71 -1.13 -8.35
C THR A 101 2.02 -1.45 -9.06
N VAL A 102 2.73 -0.43 -9.54
CA VAL A 102 4.02 -0.62 -10.23
C VAL A 102 5.06 -1.26 -9.30
N LEU A 103 5.19 -0.79 -8.07
CA LEU A 103 6.14 -1.34 -7.10
C LEU A 103 5.78 -2.79 -6.72
N ALA A 104 4.50 -3.07 -6.49
CA ALA A 104 4.02 -4.42 -6.16
C ALA A 104 4.27 -5.41 -7.30
N LEU A 105 3.96 -5.02 -8.55
CA LEU A 105 4.23 -5.84 -9.73
C LEU A 105 5.74 -6.05 -9.93
N SER A 106 6.56 -5.04 -9.64
CA SER A 106 8.02 -5.15 -9.77
C SER A 106 8.63 -6.15 -8.78
N LEU A 107 8.19 -6.09 -7.52
CA LEU A 107 8.61 -7.04 -6.48
C LEU A 107 8.09 -8.44 -6.77
N ALA A 108 6.82 -8.56 -7.18
CA ALA A 108 6.24 -9.84 -7.57
C ALA A 108 6.97 -10.44 -8.77
N TRP A 109 7.30 -9.63 -9.78
CA TRP A 109 8.08 -10.06 -10.92
C TRP A 109 9.46 -10.54 -10.51
N GLN A 110 10.16 -9.83 -9.61
CA GLN A 110 11.48 -10.23 -9.15
C GLN A 110 11.46 -11.61 -8.47
N ASP A 111 10.50 -11.83 -7.57
CA ASP A 111 10.39 -13.06 -6.77
C ASP A 111 9.73 -14.23 -7.52
N LEU A 112 9.19 -13.98 -8.71
CA LEU A 112 8.56 -15.00 -9.53
C LEU A 112 9.60 -16.00 -10.06
N THR A 113 9.45 -17.28 -9.70
CA THR A 113 10.36 -18.36 -10.10
C THR A 113 10.20 -18.76 -11.57
N ASP A 114 8.96 -18.80 -12.06
CA ASP A 114 8.63 -19.03 -13.46
C ASP A 114 7.89 -17.82 -14.02
N LYS A 115 8.52 -17.09 -14.94
CA LYS A 115 7.96 -15.87 -15.53
C LYS A 115 6.66 -16.10 -16.32
N GLN A 116 6.33 -17.34 -16.65
CA GLN A 116 5.07 -17.70 -17.30
C GLN A 116 3.96 -18.04 -16.30
N ASN A 117 4.27 -18.21 -15.01
CA ASN A 117 3.29 -18.59 -13.99
C ASN A 117 2.46 -17.39 -13.53
N GLN A 118 1.42 -17.07 -14.30
CA GLN A 118 0.49 -15.97 -14.02
C GLN A 118 -0.26 -16.12 -12.70
N ALA A 119 -0.56 -17.35 -12.27
CA ALA A 119 -1.23 -17.59 -11.00
C ALA A 119 -0.34 -17.20 -9.82
N GLN A 120 0.95 -17.58 -9.86
CA GLN A 120 1.93 -17.20 -8.85
C GLN A 120 2.20 -15.69 -8.87
N LEU A 121 2.29 -15.07 -10.05
CA LEU A 121 2.42 -13.62 -10.19
C LEU A 121 1.28 -12.88 -9.49
N ASN A 122 0.03 -13.30 -9.71
CA ASN A 122 -1.13 -12.69 -9.07
C ASN A 122 -1.11 -12.81 -7.54
N VAL A 123 -0.72 -13.97 -7.00
CA VAL A 123 -0.59 -14.17 -5.54
C VAL A 123 0.48 -13.25 -4.96
N LEU A 124 1.67 -13.22 -5.58
CA LEU A 124 2.77 -12.35 -5.15
C LEU A 124 2.39 -10.87 -5.26
N PHE A 125 1.76 -10.46 -6.36
CA PHE A 125 1.32 -9.09 -6.58
C PHE A 125 0.33 -8.64 -5.50
N ARG A 126 -0.72 -9.42 -5.23
CA ARG A 126 -1.70 -9.09 -4.17
C ARG A 126 -1.04 -9.03 -2.80
N SER A 127 -0.11 -9.93 -2.52
CA SER A 127 0.68 -9.92 -1.27
C SER A 127 1.50 -8.64 -1.15
N TYR A 128 2.29 -8.28 -2.17
CA TYR A 128 3.10 -7.07 -2.17
C TYR A 128 2.27 -5.79 -2.14
N LEU A 129 1.14 -5.75 -2.85
CA LEU A 129 0.23 -4.61 -2.82
C LEU A 129 -0.36 -4.41 -1.42
N THR A 130 -0.78 -5.49 -0.76
CA THR A 130 -1.25 -5.46 0.64
C THR A 130 -0.15 -4.97 1.56
N ARG A 131 1.06 -5.51 1.40
CA ARG A 131 2.22 -5.08 2.16
C ARG A 131 2.49 -3.61 1.94
N LEU A 132 2.51 -3.08 0.72
CA LEU A 132 2.81 -1.68 0.44
C LEU A 132 1.77 -0.71 1.02
N ARG A 133 0.48 -1.05 0.87
CA ARG A 133 -0.65 -0.15 1.13
C ARG A 133 -1.08 -0.08 2.60
N TYR A 134 -0.88 -1.15 3.36
CA TYR A 134 -1.37 -1.27 4.73
C TYR A 134 -0.24 -1.30 5.75
N ARG A 135 -0.47 -0.69 6.91
CA ARG A 135 0.46 -0.65 8.03
C ARG A 135 0.81 -2.07 8.46
N ASN A 136 2.10 -2.37 8.55
CA ASN A 136 2.63 -3.72 8.79
C ASN A 136 2.15 -4.79 7.77
N GLY A 137 1.54 -4.38 6.65
CA GLY A 137 0.90 -5.28 5.68
C GLY A 137 -0.38 -5.95 6.17
N VAL A 138 -1.08 -5.36 7.15
CA VAL A 138 -2.30 -5.91 7.74
C VAL A 138 -3.51 -5.01 7.48
N ILE A 139 -4.54 -5.58 6.87
CA ILE A 139 -5.83 -4.91 6.68
C ILE A 139 -6.62 -5.01 7.99
N ASN A 140 -6.88 -3.87 8.63
CA ASN A 140 -7.58 -3.77 9.90
C ASN A 140 -8.37 -2.45 9.97
N GLY A 141 -9.33 -2.30 9.06
CA GLY A 141 -10.14 -1.09 8.93
C GLY A 141 -9.44 0.06 8.19
N TYR A 142 -10.20 1.14 7.94
CA TYR A 142 -9.77 2.26 7.10
C TYR A 142 -8.45 2.89 7.56
N ALA A 143 -8.26 3.05 8.88
CA ALA A 143 -7.06 3.66 9.43
C ALA A 143 -5.81 2.76 9.36
N SER A 144 -5.94 1.48 8.98
CA SER A 144 -4.78 0.62 8.71
C SER A 144 -4.15 0.88 7.34
N ARG A 145 -4.89 1.52 6.41
CA ARG A 145 -4.34 2.00 5.15
C ARG A 145 -3.41 3.20 5.38
N LEU A 146 -2.28 3.22 4.70
CA LEU A 146 -1.24 4.24 4.85
C LEU A 146 -1.61 5.50 4.04
N HIS A 147 -2.44 6.37 4.61
CA HIS A 147 -2.97 7.56 3.89
C HIS A 147 -1.97 8.71 3.74
N TYR A 148 -0.98 8.80 4.63
CA TYR A 148 0.08 9.81 4.60
C TYR A 148 1.38 9.23 4.05
N LEU A 149 1.96 9.85 3.02
CA LEU A 149 3.18 9.32 2.37
C LEU A 149 4.39 9.27 3.31
N SER A 150 4.44 10.11 4.34
CA SER A 150 5.51 10.05 5.36
C SER A 150 5.41 8.76 6.18
N GLU A 151 4.19 8.37 6.55
CA GLU A 151 3.96 7.10 7.22
C GLU A 151 4.17 5.94 6.25
N TRP A 152 3.64 6.03 5.03
CA TRP A 152 3.82 5.03 3.99
C TRP A 152 5.29 4.72 3.75
N LEU A 153 6.14 5.74 3.63
CA LEU A 153 7.57 5.56 3.44
C LEU A 153 8.23 4.87 4.64
N ARG A 154 7.96 5.34 5.87
CA ARG A 154 8.55 4.80 7.10
C ARG A 154 8.13 3.35 7.34
N ASP A 155 6.85 3.04 7.14
CA ASP A 155 6.32 1.68 7.30
C ASP A 155 6.93 0.74 6.25
N ASN A 156 7.02 1.18 4.99
CA ASN A 156 7.63 0.39 3.92
C ASN A 156 9.15 0.23 4.04
N GLU A 157 9.85 1.19 4.64
CA GLU A 157 11.26 1.03 5.04
C GLU A 157 11.41 0.00 6.16
N ARG A 158 10.56 0.07 7.20
CA ARG A 158 10.53 -0.92 8.30
C ARG A 158 10.25 -2.34 7.81
N LYS A 159 9.35 -2.48 6.82
CA LYS A 159 9.05 -3.75 6.14
C LYS A 159 10.16 -4.22 5.20
N GLY A 160 11.24 -3.44 5.04
CA GLY A 160 12.39 -3.77 4.20
C GLY A 160 12.13 -3.62 2.70
N LEU A 161 10.99 -3.05 2.29
CA LEU A 161 10.61 -2.90 0.89
C LEU A 161 11.24 -1.68 0.24
N LEU A 162 11.51 -0.63 1.03
CA LEU A 162 12.07 0.62 0.56
C LEU A 162 13.29 1.03 1.40
N LYS A 163 14.05 1.99 0.88
CA LYS A 163 15.04 2.76 1.62
C LYS A 163 14.82 4.24 1.38
N ASP A 164 14.67 5.04 2.41
CA ASP A 164 14.73 6.50 2.29
C ASP A 164 16.19 6.92 2.07
N VAL A 165 16.45 7.56 0.93
CA VAL A 165 17.79 8.05 0.56
C VAL A 165 17.85 9.58 0.58
N SER A 166 16.79 10.24 1.05
CA SER A 166 16.71 11.72 1.07
C SER A 166 17.86 12.35 1.85
N GLY A 167 18.29 11.73 2.96
CA GLY A 167 19.41 12.20 3.78
C GLY A 167 20.79 11.96 3.16
N GLU A 168 20.88 11.13 2.13
CA GLU A 168 22.13 10.85 1.41
C GLU A 168 22.40 11.86 0.27
N LEU A 169 21.38 12.64 -0.11
CA LEU A 169 21.44 13.51 -1.28
C LEU A 169 21.94 14.91 -0.93
N PRO A 170 22.76 15.54 -1.81
CA PRO A 170 23.24 16.91 -1.61
C PRO A 170 22.10 17.91 -1.46
N GLY A 171 22.30 18.86 -0.54
CA GLY A 171 21.33 19.92 -0.28
C GLY A 171 20.11 19.48 0.52
N CYS A 172 20.09 18.25 1.04
CA CYS A 172 19.06 17.81 1.98
C CYS A 172 19.03 18.68 3.25
N LEU A 173 17.86 18.77 3.87
CA LEU A 173 17.64 19.39 5.17
C LEU A 173 16.79 18.45 6.02
N SER A 174 17.10 18.38 7.32
CA SER A 174 16.20 17.76 8.30
C SER A 174 15.19 18.79 8.78
N VAL A 175 13.90 18.45 8.74
CA VAL A 175 12.82 19.31 9.22
C VAL A 175 11.78 18.47 9.96
N ALA A 176 11.03 19.12 10.86
CA ALA A 176 9.78 18.60 11.39
C ALA A 176 8.63 19.41 10.79
N LYS A 177 7.53 18.74 10.45
CA LYS A 177 6.35 19.38 9.87
C LYS A 177 5.09 18.84 10.54
N PRO A 178 4.25 19.69 11.16
CA PRO A 178 2.95 19.26 11.65
C PRO A 178 2.07 18.75 10.52
N VAL A 179 1.43 17.62 10.77
CA VAL A 179 0.44 16.97 9.90
C VAL A 179 -0.88 16.92 10.66
N SER A 180 -1.96 17.33 9.99
CA SER A 180 -3.31 17.40 10.58
C SER A 180 -4.42 17.41 9.53
N TYR A 181 -4.10 17.17 8.25
CA TYR A 181 -4.98 17.52 7.14
C TYR A 181 -6.31 16.75 7.16
N MET A 182 -6.27 15.44 7.37
CA MET A 182 -7.45 14.58 7.35
C MET A 182 -8.36 14.88 8.54
N THR A 183 -7.81 15.02 9.75
CA THR A 183 -8.62 15.37 10.94
C THR A 183 -9.14 16.80 10.93
N THR A 184 -8.48 17.71 10.20
CA THR A 184 -8.99 19.09 10.01
C THR A 184 -10.03 19.17 8.89
N ALA A 185 -9.92 18.32 7.86
CA ALA A 185 -10.79 18.34 6.68
C ALA A 185 -11.69 17.10 6.59
N THR A 186 -12.30 16.71 7.72
CA THR A 186 -13.14 15.50 7.83
C THR A 186 -14.27 15.41 6.80
N TYR A 187 -14.82 16.56 6.38
CA TYR A 187 -15.84 16.62 5.31
C TYR A 187 -15.40 16.00 3.98
N ARG A 188 -14.09 15.82 3.76
CA ARG A 188 -13.52 15.17 2.57
C ARG A 188 -13.33 13.66 2.74
N TYR A 189 -13.47 13.17 3.96
CA TYR A 189 -13.17 11.79 4.33
C TYR A 189 -14.32 11.21 5.15
N PRO A 190 -15.39 10.72 4.49
CA PRO A 190 -16.59 10.25 5.18
C PRO A 190 -16.31 9.21 6.29
N HIS A 191 -15.30 8.35 6.12
CA HIS A 191 -14.89 7.38 7.15
C HIS A 191 -14.48 8.00 8.49
N LEU A 192 -14.08 9.27 8.51
CA LEU A 192 -13.70 9.98 9.75
C LEU A 192 -14.92 10.48 10.55
N SER A 193 -16.15 10.25 10.08
CA SER A 193 -17.34 10.45 10.92
C SER A 193 -17.45 9.43 12.05
N ASP A 194 -16.79 8.28 11.92
CA ASP A 194 -16.63 7.31 13.00
C ASP A 194 -15.57 7.82 14.00
N PRO A 195 -15.94 8.05 15.29
CA PRO A 195 -15.01 8.56 16.29
C PRO A 195 -13.77 7.68 16.53
N ALA A 196 -13.89 6.36 16.35
CA ALA A 196 -12.77 5.44 16.51
C ALA A 196 -11.75 5.61 15.37
N ILE A 197 -12.24 5.70 14.13
CA ILE A 197 -11.39 5.95 12.95
C ILE A 197 -10.76 7.35 13.05
N PHE A 198 -11.54 8.36 13.44
CA PHE A 198 -11.03 9.71 13.67
C PHE A 198 -9.88 9.70 14.68
N LYS A 199 -10.05 9.03 15.83
CA LYS A 199 -9.02 8.93 16.85
C LYS A 199 -7.75 8.26 16.31
N GLN A 200 -7.88 7.14 15.61
CA GLN A 200 -6.74 6.44 15.02
C GLN A 200 -5.97 7.33 14.03
N MET A 201 -6.68 8.09 13.20
CA MET A 201 -6.05 9.04 12.27
C MET A 201 -5.37 10.20 13.00
N ALA A 202 -5.97 10.72 14.07
CA ALA A 202 -5.35 11.77 14.90
C ALA A 202 -4.07 11.28 15.60
N ASP A 203 -4.07 10.04 16.10
CA ASP A 203 -2.88 9.42 16.69
C ASP A 203 -1.76 9.28 15.64
N THR A 204 -2.09 8.82 14.41
CA THR A 204 -1.15 8.76 13.28
C THR A 204 -0.58 10.14 12.92
N GLU A 205 -1.43 11.16 12.84
CA GLU A 205 -1.00 12.54 12.54
C GLU A 205 -0.07 13.11 13.62
N ALA A 206 -0.35 12.82 14.89
CA ALA A 206 0.50 13.20 16.01
C ALA A 206 1.87 12.51 15.95
N GLU A 207 1.92 11.21 15.66
CA GLU A 207 3.17 10.46 15.51
C GLU A 207 4.02 11.03 14.36
N ILE A 208 3.41 11.29 13.20
CA ILE A 208 4.13 11.88 12.05
C ILE A 208 4.70 13.25 12.43
N SER A 209 3.89 14.08 13.12
CA SER A 209 4.24 15.45 13.50
C SER A 209 5.41 15.54 14.47
N GLN A 210 5.61 14.53 15.31
CA GLN A 210 6.71 14.49 16.29
C GLN A 210 8.05 14.06 15.68
N GLN A 211 8.07 13.56 14.44
CA GLN A 211 9.25 12.97 13.85
C GLN A 211 9.86 13.88 12.76
N SER A 212 11.14 14.20 12.90
CA SER A 212 11.90 14.86 11.83
C SER A 212 12.08 13.93 10.62
N PHE A 213 12.28 14.52 9.44
CA PHE A 213 12.64 13.81 8.22
C PHE A 213 13.57 14.64 7.34
N TYR A 214 14.37 13.96 6.53
CA TYR A 214 15.17 14.60 5.49
C TYR A 214 14.33 14.82 4.24
N PHE A 215 14.49 15.98 3.61
CA PHE A 215 13.97 16.26 2.28
C PHE A 215 14.92 17.21 1.55
N ILE A 216 14.78 17.31 0.23
CA ILE A 216 15.55 18.23 -0.60
C ILE A 216 14.63 19.40 -0.96
N PRO A 217 14.86 20.60 -0.40
CA PRO A 217 14.07 21.78 -0.74
C PRO A 217 14.15 22.09 -2.22
N LYS A 218 13.05 22.60 -2.81
CA LYS A 218 13.01 22.88 -4.25
C LYS A 218 14.13 23.81 -4.76
N LYS A 219 14.59 24.72 -3.90
CA LYS A 219 15.70 25.65 -4.18
C LYS A 219 17.06 24.95 -4.26
N LYS A 220 17.22 23.78 -3.63
CA LYS A 220 18.45 22.99 -3.58
C LYS A 220 18.43 21.77 -4.52
N LEU A 221 17.31 21.51 -5.21
CA LEU A 221 17.15 20.33 -6.08
C LEU A 221 18.23 20.15 -7.14
N LYS A 222 18.73 21.24 -7.74
CA LYS A 222 19.82 21.17 -8.73
C LYS A 222 21.09 20.52 -8.17
N GLN A 223 21.33 20.60 -6.85
CA GLN A 223 22.47 19.97 -6.20
C GLN A 223 22.32 18.44 -6.12
N ALA A 224 21.08 17.95 -5.99
CA ALA A 224 20.77 16.53 -5.89
C ALA A 224 20.62 15.84 -7.27
N GLU A 225 20.37 16.59 -8.33
CA GLU A 225 19.97 16.06 -9.66
C GLU A 225 20.92 14.98 -10.20
N ALA A 226 22.23 15.17 -10.02
CA ALA A 226 23.25 14.22 -10.48
C ALA A 226 23.25 12.89 -9.71
N GLN A 227 22.72 12.85 -8.49
CA GLN A 227 22.68 11.66 -7.64
C GLN A 227 21.33 10.93 -7.66
N LEU A 228 20.30 11.56 -8.25
CA LEU A 228 19.04 10.90 -8.54
C LEU A 228 19.23 9.82 -9.61
N ARG A 229 18.53 8.71 -9.45
CA ARG A 229 18.66 7.51 -10.30
C ARG A 229 17.33 7.21 -10.98
N GLU A 230 17.42 6.56 -12.13
CA GLU A 230 16.22 5.99 -12.76
C GLU A 230 15.61 4.92 -11.82
N GLY A 231 14.28 4.95 -11.69
CA GLY A 231 13.53 4.11 -10.76
C GLY A 231 13.50 4.62 -9.32
N ASP A 232 14.16 5.74 -8.99
CA ASP A 232 13.96 6.40 -7.69
C ASP A 232 12.48 6.78 -7.54
N ILE A 233 11.90 6.51 -6.37
CA ILE A 233 10.56 6.91 -5.99
C ILE A 233 10.62 8.36 -5.51
N ILE A 234 9.91 9.23 -6.21
CA ILE A 234 9.94 10.67 -5.96
C ILE A 234 8.63 11.08 -5.32
N MET A 235 8.68 11.48 -4.05
CA MET A 235 7.54 12.02 -3.33
C MET A 235 7.65 13.54 -3.27
N LEU A 236 6.64 14.24 -3.79
CA LEU A 236 6.63 15.70 -3.88
C LEU A 236 6.05 16.30 -2.60
N THR A 237 6.88 17.00 -1.83
CA THR A 237 6.48 17.54 -0.53
C THR A 237 5.57 18.75 -0.69
N ALA A 238 4.54 18.85 0.15
CA ALA A 238 3.57 19.94 0.05
C ALA A 238 4.13 21.23 0.68
N ALA A 239 3.84 22.37 0.06
CA ALA A 239 4.06 23.68 0.69
C ALA A 239 2.94 24.05 1.69
N ARG A 240 1.78 23.40 1.59
CA ARG A 240 0.62 23.64 2.45
C ARG A 240 0.91 23.21 3.91
N PRO A 241 0.51 23.99 4.93
CA PRO A 241 0.51 23.54 6.32
C PRO A 241 -0.40 22.31 6.55
N GLY A 242 -0.04 21.45 7.50
CA GLY A 242 -0.86 20.29 7.90
C GLY A 242 -0.84 19.10 6.93
N LEU A 243 -0.27 19.22 5.73
CA LEU A 243 -0.13 18.14 4.75
C LEU A 243 1.35 17.87 4.50
N ASP A 244 1.83 16.64 4.64
CA ASP A 244 3.23 16.30 4.43
C ASP A 244 3.61 16.34 2.95
N MET A 245 2.94 15.54 2.12
CA MET A 245 3.25 15.35 0.71
C MET A 245 1.98 15.43 -0.13
N LYS A 246 2.15 15.80 -1.39
CA LYS A 246 1.02 16.09 -2.29
C LYS A 246 0.88 15.07 -3.42
N HIS A 247 1.98 14.48 -3.85
CA HIS A 247 2.04 13.72 -5.09
C HIS A 247 3.23 12.77 -5.09
N VAL A 248 3.19 11.76 -5.94
CA VAL A 248 4.28 10.78 -6.07
C VAL A 248 4.42 10.27 -7.50
N GLY A 249 5.60 9.75 -7.83
CA GLY A 249 5.88 9.07 -9.09
C GLY A 249 7.27 8.43 -9.11
N LEU A 250 7.68 7.95 -10.28
CA LEU A 250 8.99 7.35 -10.52
C LEU A 250 9.88 8.30 -11.33
N ALA A 251 11.15 8.39 -10.97
CA ALA A 251 12.15 9.06 -11.80
C ALA A 251 12.46 8.20 -13.03
N VAL A 252 12.33 8.78 -14.22
CA VAL A 252 12.62 8.11 -15.50
C VAL A 252 13.56 8.97 -16.32
N ARG A 253 14.56 8.36 -16.97
CA ARG A 253 15.49 9.07 -17.84
C ARG A 253 14.82 9.41 -19.18
N GLN A 254 14.94 10.67 -19.60
CA GLN A 254 14.59 11.15 -20.94
C GLN A 254 15.78 11.99 -21.44
N GLY A 255 16.53 11.45 -22.41
CA GLY A 255 17.83 12.00 -22.78
C GLY A 255 18.78 12.04 -21.59
N ASN A 256 19.34 13.21 -21.28
CA ASN A 256 20.37 13.34 -20.23
C ASN A 256 19.79 13.66 -18.84
N ARG A 257 18.48 13.92 -18.72
CA ARG A 257 17.85 14.37 -17.46
C ARG A 257 16.75 13.43 -17.01
N LEU A 258 16.44 13.47 -15.72
CA LEU A 258 15.33 12.70 -15.15
C LEU A 258 14.04 13.51 -15.25
N HIS A 259 12.97 12.80 -15.59
CA HIS A 259 11.60 13.26 -15.64
C HIS A 259 10.77 12.45 -14.63
N LEU A 260 9.53 12.85 -14.39
CA LEU A 260 8.64 12.15 -13.48
C LEU A 260 7.61 11.35 -14.28
N LEU A 261 7.56 10.05 -14.05
CA LEU A 261 6.52 9.15 -14.52
C LEU A 261 5.45 8.99 -13.43
N HIS A 262 4.23 9.46 -13.66
CA HIS A 262 3.17 9.51 -12.64
C HIS A 262 1.76 9.52 -13.23
N ALA A 263 0.76 9.11 -12.45
CA ALA A 263 -0.64 9.45 -12.74
C ALA A 263 -0.87 10.94 -12.44
N SER A 264 -1.36 11.71 -13.41
CA SER A 264 -1.52 13.16 -13.31
C SER A 264 -2.99 13.54 -13.28
N SER A 265 -3.44 14.19 -12.20
CA SER A 265 -4.78 14.78 -12.17
C SER A 265 -4.94 15.96 -13.13
N GLU A 266 -3.85 16.67 -13.45
CA GLU A 266 -3.85 17.79 -14.37
C GLU A 266 -3.97 17.35 -15.83
N GLN A 267 -3.34 16.22 -16.18
CA GLN A 267 -3.39 15.66 -17.54
C GLN A 267 -4.45 14.56 -17.69
N GLY A 268 -5.08 14.12 -16.60
CA GLY A 268 -6.15 13.13 -16.63
C GLY A 268 -5.70 11.68 -16.87
N GLU A 269 -4.39 11.40 -16.87
CA GLU A 269 -3.84 10.07 -17.18
C GLU A 269 -2.42 9.87 -16.61
N VAL A 270 -1.88 8.65 -16.75
CA VAL A 270 -0.47 8.34 -16.47
C VAL A 270 0.42 8.87 -17.59
N VAL A 271 1.40 9.68 -17.21
CA VAL A 271 2.24 10.47 -18.11
C VAL A 271 3.70 10.51 -17.64
N ILE A 272 4.59 10.83 -18.56
CA ILE A 272 5.93 11.33 -18.22
C ILE A 272 5.88 12.85 -18.35
N THR A 273 6.35 13.58 -17.34
CA THR A 273 6.39 15.05 -17.40
C THR A 273 7.12 15.53 -18.65
N ARG A 274 6.58 16.56 -19.32
CA ARG A 274 7.25 17.18 -20.48
C ARG A 274 8.61 17.79 -20.11
N TYR A 275 8.72 18.28 -18.88
CA TYR A 275 9.91 18.95 -18.37
C TYR A 275 10.66 18.07 -17.36
N PRO A 276 11.98 18.27 -17.23
CA PRO A 276 12.79 17.59 -16.23
C PRO A 276 12.23 17.76 -14.81
N LEU A 277 12.41 16.75 -13.97
CA LEU A 277 11.87 16.68 -12.61
C LEU A 277 12.22 17.93 -11.79
N THR A 278 13.47 18.39 -11.85
CA THR A 278 13.91 19.56 -11.08
C THR A 278 13.20 20.84 -11.53
N ASP A 279 12.98 21.01 -12.83
CA ASP A 279 12.27 22.15 -13.40
C ASP A 279 10.77 22.08 -13.06
N TYR A 280 10.16 20.89 -13.20
CA TYR A 280 8.79 20.61 -12.81
C TYR A 280 8.53 21.00 -11.35
N VAL A 281 9.37 20.56 -10.40
CA VAL A 281 9.18 20.90 -8.98
C VAL A 281 9.42 22.39 -8.70
N GLN A 282 10.33 23.05 -9.42
CA GLN A 282 10.59 24.48 -9.24
C GLN A 282 9.39 25.34 -9.66
N TRP A 283 8.73 25.01 -10.78
CA TRP A 283 7.61 25.79 -11.31
C TRP A 283 6.31 25.61 -10.49
N HIS A 284 6.12 24.45 -9.86
CA HIS A 284 4.92 24.18 -9.07
C HIS A 284 4.98 24.88 -7.71
N LYS A 285 4.34 26.05 -7.60
CA LYS A 285 4.30 26.88 -6.37
C LYS A 285 3.80 26.15 -5.13
N ARG A 286 2.94 25.13 -5.31
CA ARG A 286 2.35 24.33 -4.21
C ARG A 286 3.29 23.25 -3.67
N LEU A 287 4.47 23.06 -4.27
CA LEU A 287 5.49 22.12 -3.83
C LEU A 287 6.61 22.85 -3.07
N SER A 288 7.13 22.19 -2.04
CA SER A 288 8.24 22.69 -1.21
C SER A 288 9.57 22.00 -1.52
N GLY A 289 9.55 20.81 -2.12
CA GLY A 289 10.73 19.98 -2.37
C GLY A 289 10.36 18.54 -2.72
N ILE A 290 11.31 17.62 -2.54
CA ILE A 290 11.09 16.19 -2.71
C ILE A 290 11.68 15.38 -1.55
N ARG A 291 11.11 14.20 -1.33
CA ARG A 291 11.77 13.06 -0.69
C ARG A 291 12.01 11.98 -1.73
N VAL A 292 13.04 11.19 -1.52
CA VAL A 292 13.50 10.18 -2.46
C VAL A 292 13.66 8.86 -1.75
N ALA A 293 13.03 7.82 -2.29
CA ALA A 293 13.18 6.45 -1.82
C ALA A 293 13.64 5.52 -2.94
N ARG A 294 14.26 4.41 -2.57
CA ARG A 294 14.67 3.36 -3.50
C ARG A 294 13.98 2.06 -3.14
N LEU A 295 13.42 1.41 -4.15
CA LEU A 295 12.83 0.08 -4.02
C LEU A 295 13.94 -0.92 -3.68
N LYS A 296 13.71 -1.75 -2.66
CA LYS A 296 14.58 -2.86 -2.27
C LYS A 296 13.91 -4.17 -2.63
N GLY A 297 14.67 -5.04 -3.28
CA GLY A 297 14.25 -6.43 -3.46
C GLY A 297 14.32 -7.19 -2.15
N THR A 298 13.65 -8.34 -2.11
CA THR A 298 13.86 -9.31 -1.03
C THR A 298 15.35 -9.63 -0.95
N PRO A 299 16.01 -9.48 0.23
CA PRO A 299 17.39 -9.91 0.38
C PRO A 299 17.49 -11.39 -0.06
N PRO A 300 18.57 -11.81 -0.73
CA PRO A 300 18.81 -13.23 -0.92
C PRO A 300 18.69 -13.90 0.45
N GLN A 301 17.87 -14.95 0.57
CA GLN A 301 17.90 -15.78 1.76
C GLN A 301 19.32 -16.33 1.87
N THR A 302 20.15 -15.73 2.73
CA THR A 302 21.40 -16.35 3.12
C THR A 302 20.99 -17.66 3.78
N ALA A 303 21.24 -18.77 3.07
CA ALA A 303 21.07 -20.11 3.61
C ALA A 303 21.70 -20.11 5.00
N SER A 304 20.87 -20.25 6.03
CA SER A 304 21.33 -20.55 7.37
C SER A 304 22.19 -21.80 7.27
N ARG A 305 23.52 -21.63 7.35
CA ARG A 305 24.41 -22.77 7.56
C ARG A 305 23.95 -23.41 8.87
N PRO A 306 23.53 -24.69 8.88
CA PRO A 306 23.33 -25.38 10.13
C PRO A 306 24.66 -25.36 10.90
N GLN A 307 24.59 -24.95 12.16
CA GLN A 307 25.65 -25.16 13.14
C GLN A 307 25.71 -26.65 13.49
#